data_AF-A0A1X7SS47-F1
#
_entry.id   AF-A0A1X7SS47-F1
#
_cell.length_a   1.000
_cell.length_b   1.000
_cell.length_c   1.000
_cell.angle_alpha   90.00
_cell.angle_beta   90.00
_cell.angle_gamma   90.00
#
_symmetry.space_group_name_H-M   'P 1'
#
loop_
_entity.id
_entity.type
_entity.pdbx_description
1 polymer ?
#
loop_
_entity_poly.entity_id
_entity_poly.type
_entity_poly.pdbx_seq_one_letter_code
_entity_poly.pdbx_strand_id
1 'polypeptide(L)'
;ISPYITSGSEPYVHHILVYVCDGLDNSDTGKGGNCDSEISDNMRNCLSQTLIAAWAVGGSDFVYPEHVAFPIGGPNGEQFAVIQLHYNNPEQVSGITDSSGIVFTYIDTRRQYDAGILFLGHAVAPVMIIPPNTNNFKTIGLCSDPCTKTYFPSSGIHIFASMLHTHLAGSGIKLAHLSTAECTSEGKTAYQELQPIENNPHYDFNFQQATHLPQEITVLPGDTLLLECKYNTTGRTGVTLGGES
;
A
#
# COMPACT_ATOMS: atom_id res chain seq x y z
N ILE A 1 -4.64 -8.67 -12.39
CA ILE A 1 -3.29 -8.69 -11.79
C ILE A 1 -3.21 -9.98 -10.99
N SER A 2 -2.31 -10.88 -11.35
CA SER A 2 -2.23 -12.21 -10.71
C SER A 2 -0.79 -12.49 -10.28
N PRO A 3 -0.55 -13.03 -9.08
CA PRO A 3 0.78 -13.44 -8.66
C PRO A 3 1.26 -14.64 -9.49
N TYR A 4 2.54 -14.65 -9.83
CA TYR A 4 3.24 -15.83 -10.33
C TYR A 4 4.34 -16.17 -9.34
N ILE A 5 4.18 -17.26 -8.60
CA ILE A 5 5.18 -17.73 -7.64
C ILE A 5 5.87 -18.97 -8.21
N THR A 6 7.20 -18.93 -8.25
CA THR A 6 8.02 -20.06 -8.70
C THR A 6 7.82 -21.24 -7.77
N SER A 7 7.64 -22.44 -8.34
CA SER A 7 7.47 -23.64 -7.54
C SER A 7 8.69 -23.90 -6.65
N GLY A 8 8.45 -24.04 -5.34
CA GLY A 8 9.48 -24.17 -4.31
C GLY A 8 9.85 -22.84 -3.63
N SER A 9 9.44 -21.69 -4.19
CA SER A 9 9.70 -20.37 -3.62
C SER A 9 8.56 -19.85 -2.73
N GLU A 10 7.42 -20.53 -2.68
CA GLU A 10 6.22 -20.11 -1.94
C GLU A 10 6.49 -19.78 -0.46
N PRO A 11 7.36 -20.49 0.28
CA PRO A 11 7.67 -20.15 1.67
C PRO A 11 8.49 -18.86 1.85
N TYR A 12 9.15 -18.38 0.79
CA TYR A 12 10.16 -17.33 0.88
C TYR A 12 9.68 -16.01 0.30
N VAL A 13 8.87 -16.01 -0.76
CA VAL A 13 8.37 -14.77 -1.37
C VAL A 13 7.28 -14.17 -0.49
N HIS A 14 7.60 -13.08 0.20
CA HIS A 14 6.69 -12.47 1.17
C HIS A 14 5.78 -11.41 0.52
N HIS A 15 6.35 -10.52 -0.30
CA HIS A 15 5.58 -9.57 -1.10
C HIS A 15 6.32 -9.17 -2.39
N ILE A 16 5.54 -8.73 -3.38
CA ILE A 16 6.02 -8.28 -4.69
C ILE A 16 5.37 -6.93 -4.97
N LEU A 17 6.19 -5.92 -5.26
CA LEU A 17 5.76 -4.57 -5.63
C LEU A 17 6.27 -4.26 -7.04
N VAL A 18 5.44 -3.60 -7.85
CA VAL A 18 5.81 -3.16 -9.20
C VAL A 18 5.57 -1.68 -9.31
N TYR A 19 6.61 -0.96 -9.71
CA TYR A 19 6.62 0.49 -9.88
C TYR A 19 6.80 0.84 -11.35
N VAL A 20 6.18 1.93 -11.78
CA VAL A 20 6.52 2.62 -13.04
C VAL A 20 7.03 4.02 -12.72
N CYS A 21 7.95 4.51 -13.54
CA CYS A 21 8.66 5.73 -13.22
C CYS A 21 9.28 6.37 -14.45
N ASP A 22 9.50 7.67 -14.32
CA ASP A 22 10.35 8.44 -15.21
C ASP A 22 11.82 8.39 -14.76
N GLY A 23 12.73 8.59 -15.70
CA GLY A 23 14.18 8.69 -15.44
C GLY A 23 14.96 7.38 -15.57
N LEU A 24 14.30 6.28 -15.93
CA LEU A 24 14.96 5.05 -16.40
C LEU A 24 15.13 5.06 -17.91
N ASP A 25 16.15 4.34 -18.39
CA ASP A 25 16.36 4.12 -19.81
C ASP A 25 16.74 2.66 -20.14
N ASN A 26 16.99 2.37 -21.41
CA ASN A 26 17.35 1.03 -21.87
C ASN A 26 18.62 0.47 -21.22
N SER A 27 19.51 1.33 -20.71
CA SER A 27 20.70 0.88 -20.00
C SER A 27 20.38 0.34 -18.61
N ASP A 28 19.21 0.64 -18.04
CA ASP A 28 18.74 0.10 -16.76
C ASP A 28 18.07 -1.28 -16.90
N THR A 29 17.70 -1.68 -18.11
CA THR A 29 16.98 -2.92 -18.35
C THR A 29 17.84 -4.15 -18.03
N GLY A 30 17.28 -5.09 -17.28
CA GLY A 30 17.94 -6.35 -16.88
C GLY A 30 18.96 -6.19 -15.75
N LYS A 31 19.12 -4.99 -15.19
CA LYS A 31 19.91 -4.76 -13.98
C LYS A 31 19.05 -4.98 -12.74
N GLY A 32 19.70 -5.39 -11.66
CA GLY A 32 19.04 -5.74 -10.40
C GLY A 32 20.07 -6.04 -9.31
N GLY A 33 19.61 -6.08 -8.08
CA GLY A 33 20.41 -6.38 -6.92
C GLY A 33 19.64 -6.12 -5.63
N ASN A 34 20.33 -6.27 -4.50
CA ASN A 34 19.81 -5.83 -3.21
C ASN A 34 19.35 -4.35 -3.26
N CYS A 35 18.10 -4.10 -2.88
CA CYS A 35 17.48 -2.77 -2.96
C CYS A 35 18.17 -1.73 -2.08
N ASP A 36 18.86 -2.14 -1.01
CA ASP A 36 19.54 -1.24 -0.10
C ASP A 36 20.92 -0.85 -0.64
N SER A 37 21.65 -1.79 -1.24
CA SER A 37 23.08 -1.61 -1.52
C SER A 37 23.53 -1.72 -2.98
N GLU A 38 22.74 -2.32 -3.87
CA GLU A 38 23.24 -2.76 -5.19
C GLU A 38 22.49 -2.16 -6.39
N ILE A 39 21.37 -1.46 -6.17
CA ILE A 39 20.60 -0.82 -7.23
C ILE A 39 21.14 0.59 -7.57
N SER A 40 20.93 1.03 -8.81
CA SER A 40 21.28 2.39 -9.26
C SER A 40 20.43 3.47 -8.58
N ASP A 41 20.90 4.71 -8.58
CA ASP A 41 20.13 5.85 -8.06
C ASP A 41 18.80 6.04 -8.83
N ASN A 42 18.78 5.77 -10.15
CA ASN A 42 17.57 5.82 -10.95
C ASN A 42 16.54 4.77 -10.50
N MET A 43 16.98 3.52 -10.28
CA MET A 43 16.11 2.46 -9.75
C MET A 43 15.62 2.80 -8.34
N ARG A 44 16.51 3.32 -7.49
CA ARG A 44 16.14 3.73 -6.12
C ARG A 44 15.10 4.84 -6.11
N ASN A 45 15.25 5.83 -6.99
CA ASN A 45 14.26 6.88 -7.19
C ASN A 45 12.91 6.31 -7.67
N CYS A 46 12.94 5.33 -8.58
CA CYS A 46 11.74 4.66 -9.08
C CYS A 46 10.89 4.00 -7.98
N LEU A 47 11.54 3.37 -6.99
CA LEU A 47 10.87 2.72 -5.86
C LEU A 47 10.06 3.69 -4.97
N SER A 48 10.23 5.01 -5.17
CA SER A 48 9.47 6.06 -4.48
C SER A 48 8.44 6.76 -5.38
N GLN A 49 8.21 6.28 -6.60
CA GLN A 49 7.26 6.84 -7.57
C GLN A 49 5.96 6.01 -7.62
N THR A 50 5.45 5.73 -8.82
CA THR A 50 4.10 5.20 -9.02
C THR A 50 4.08 3.69 -8.84
N LEU A 51 3.51 3.21 -7.73
CA LEU A 51 3.17 1.79 -7.56
C LEU A 51 1.98 1.44 -8.46
N ILE A 52 2.12 0.37 -9.26
CA ILE A 52 1.07 -0.13 -10.17
C ILE A 52 0.53 -1.50 -9.78
N ALA A 53 1.26 -2.26 -8.95
CA ALA A 53 0.81 -3.51 -8.38
C ALA A 53 1.48 -3.77 -7.03
N ALA A 54 0.69 -4.25 -6.08
CA ALA A 54 1.17 -4.83 -4.84
C ALA A 54 0.52 -6.20 -4.65
N TRP A 55 1.34 -7.18 -4.27
CA TRP A 55 0.90 -8.49 -3.82
C TRP A 55 1.68 -8.86 -2.58
N ALA A 56 1.03 -9.53 -1.64
CA ALA A 56 1.66 -10.08 -0.45
C ALA A 56 1.08 -11.46 -0.15
N VAL A 57 1.75 -12.20 0.74
CA VAL A 57 1.35 -13.54 1.16
C VAL A 57 -0.13 -13.62 1.54
N GLY A 58 -0.80 -14.68 1.07
CA GLY A 58 -2.24 -14.87 1.22
C GLY A 58 -3.11 -14.11 0.20
N GLY A 59 -2.54 -13.19 -0.57
CA GLY A 59 -3.25 -12.47 -1.62
C GLY A 59 -3.59 -13.35 -2.83
N SER A 60 -4.81 -13.22 -3.33
CA SER A 60 -5.24 -13.80 -4.61
C SER A 60 -5.10 -12.80 -5.76
N ASP A 61 -5.52 -13.23 -6.95
CA ASP A 61 -5.76 -12.35 -8.09
C ASP A 61 -6.60 -11.13 -7.72
N PHE A 62 -6.25 -10.00 -8.33
CA PHE A 62 -6.99 -8.75 -8.26
C PHE A 62 -7.53 -8.37 -9.64
N VAL A 63 -8.83 -8.08 -9.70
CA VAL A 63 -9.54 -7.72 -10.94
C VAL A 63 -10.19 -6.36 -10.73
N TYR A 64 -9.84 -5.38 -11.57
CA TYR A 64 -10.48 -4.07 -11.51
C TYR A 64 -11.98 -4.15 -11.84
N PRO A 65 -12.82 -3.27 -11.24
CA PRO A 65 -14.20 -3.09 -11.70
C PRO A 65 -14.26 -2.78 -13.20
N GLU A 66 -15.31 -3.23 -13.89
CA GLU A 66 -15.41 -3.17 -15.36
C GLU A 66 -15.23 -1.75 -15.95
N HIS A 67 -15.61 -0.72 -15.18
CA HIS A 67 -15.57 0.67 -15.60
C HIS A 67 -14.25 1.38 -15.25
N VAL A 68 -13.27 0.67 -14.68
CA VAL A 68 -12.01 1.20 -14.16
C VAL A 68 -10.81 0.41 -14.71
N ALA A 69 -9.71 1.08 -15.03
CA ALA A 69 -8.43 0.45 -15.30
C ALA A 69 -7.27 1.36 -14.92
N PHE A 70 -6.12 0.78 -14.53
CA PHE A 70 -4.90 1.55 -14.30
C PHE A 70 -4.21 1.85 -15.64
N PRO A 71 -3.98 3.13 -16.00
CA PRO A 71 -3.31 3.47 -17.25
C PRO A 71 -1.81 3.18 -17.16
N ILE A 72 -1.24 2.54 -18.19
CA ILE A 72 0.20 2.27 -18.29
C ILE A 72 0.71 2.61 -19.70
N GLY A 73 1.91 3.20 -19.79
CA GLY A 73 2.59 3.49 -21.05
C GLY A 73 1.88 4.56 -21.92
N GLY A 74 2.05 4.44 -23.23
CA GLY A 74 1.62 5.45 -24.21
C GLY A 74 2.69 6.54 -24.45
N PRO A 75 2.48 7.46 -25.42
CA PRO A 75 3.51 8.41 -25.84
C PRO A 75 4.06 9.34 -24.74
N ASN A 76 3.25 9.57 -23.69
CA ASN A 76 3.58 10.44 -22.57
C ASN A 76 3.59 9.70 -21.22
N GLY A 77 3.47 8.37 -21.23
CA GLY A 77 3.47 7.56 -20.00
C GLY A 77 4.82 6.92 -19.74
N GLU A 78 4.98 6.40 -18.54
CA GLU A 78 6.18 5.73 -18.08
C GLU A 78 6.43 4.46 -18.91
N GLN A 79 7.64 4.32 -19.45
CA GLN A 79 8.00 3.21 -20.34
C GLN A 79 8.72 2.05 -19.64
N PHE A 80 9.18 2.29 -18.41
CA PHE A 80 9.99 1.34 -17.65
C PHE A 80 9.30 1.01 -16.33
N ALA A 81 9.52 -0.22 -15.88
CA ALA A 81 9.02 -0.69 -14.61
C ALA A 81 10.16 -1.29 -13.77
N VAL A 82 10.07 -1.14 -12.46
CA VAL A 82 10.94 -1.80 -11.48
C VAL A 82 10.09 -2.75 -10.66
N ILE A 83 10.53 -4.00 -10.55
CA ILE A 83 9.94 -4.99 -9.68
C ILE A 83 10.81 -5.12 -8.42
N GLN A 84 10.18 -5.05 -7.25
CA GLN A 84 10.79 -5.28 -5.95
C GLN A 84 10.18 -6.53 -5.34
N LEU A 85 11.04 -7.45 -4.90
CA LEU A 85 10.65 -8.68 -4.21
C LEU A 85 11.25 -8.67 -2.81
N HIS A 86 10.41 -8.89 -1.80
CA HIS A 86 10.85 -9.12 -0.44
C HIS A 86 10.84 -10.62 -0.14
N TYR A 87 12.00 -11.16 0.18
CA TYR A 87 12.17 -12.54 0.60
C TYR A 87 12.27 -12.65 2.12
N ASN A 88 11.39 -13.42 2.73
CA ASN A 88 11.49 -13.81 4.14
C ASN A 88 12.16 -15.19 4.25
N ASN A 89 13.49 -15.20 4.39
CA ASN A 89 14.29 -16.43 4.51
C ASN A 89 15.13 -16.45 5.80
N PRO A 90 14.49 -16.53 6.99
CA PRO A 90 15.18 -16.43 8.28
C PRO A 90 16.16 -17.59 8.51
N GLU A 91 15.90 -18.76 7.92
CA GLU A 91 16.76 -19.95 8.01
C GLU A 91 17.94 -19.93 7.03
N GLN A 92 18.05 -18.89 6.19
CA GLN A 92 19.11 -18.73 5.20
C GLN A 92 19.27 -19.94 4.28
N VAL A 93 18.14 -20.53 3.87
CA VAL A 93 18.14 -21.66 2.94
C VAL A 93 18.79 -21.23 1.62
N SER A 94 19.71 -22.05 1.11
CA SER A 94 20.49 -21.79 -0.09
C SER A 94 20.08 -22.73 -1.24
N GLY A 95 20.50 -22.40 -2.47
CA GLY A 95 20.23 -23.21 -3.65
C GLY A 95 18.84 -23.02 -4.26
N ILE A 96 18.07 -22.03 -3.81
CA ILE A 96 16.77 -21.67 -4.37
C ILE A 96 17.00 -20.72 -5.55
N THR A 97 16.43 -21.06 -6.70
CA THR A 97 16.39 -20.17 -7.87
C THR A 97 14.95 -19.71 -8.04
N ASP A 98 14.74 -18.40 -7.97
CA ASP A 98 13.41 -17.79 -8.08
C ASP A 98 13.26 -17.01 -9.39
N SER A 99 12.06 -17.04 -9.95
CA SER A 99 11.62 -16.19 -11.06
C SER A 99 10.17 -15.74 -10.85
N SER A 100 9.81 -15.48 -9.59
CA SER A 100 8.47 -15.03 -9.20
C SER A 100 8.21 -13.60 -9.66
N GLY A 101 6.94 -13.23 -9.80
CA GLY A 101 6.56 -11.91 -10.28
C GLY A 101 5.05 -11.71 -10.34
N ILE A 102 4.63 -10.74 -11.16
CA ILE A 102 3.23 -10.39 -11.39
C ILE A 102 2.88 -10.58 -12.86
N VAL A 103 1.73 -11.20 -13.11
CA VAL A 103 1.09 -11.27 -14.42
C VAL A 103 0.08 -10.14 -14.55
N PHE A 104 0.33 -9.26 -15.52
CA PHE A 104 -0.60 -8.19 -15.88
C PHE A 104 -1.49 -8.63 -17.04
N THR A 105 -2.81 -8.55 -16.83
CA THR A 105 -3.80 -8.61 -17.91
C THR A 105 -4.19 -7.19 -18.25
N TYR A 106 -3.99 -6.79 -19.50
CA TYR A 106 -4.25 -5.44 -19.98
C TYR A 106 -5.22 -5.43 -21.16
N ILE A 107 -5.73 -4.25 -21.47
CA ILE A 107 -6.61 -3.97 -22.61
C ILE A 107 -6.05 -2.75 -23.36
N ASP A 108 -6.35 -2.65 -24.65
CA ASP A 108 -5.93 -1.55 -25.52
C ASP A 108 -6.98 -0.43 -25.63
N THR A 109 -8.13 -0.60 -24.98
CA THR A 109 -9.20 0.41 -24.89
C THR A 109 -9.29 1.03 -23.50
N ARG A 110 -9.40 2.36 -23.43
CA ARG A 110 -9.59 3.07 -22.16
C ARG A 110 -10.94 2.73 -21.51
N ARG A 111 -10.95 2.56 -20.20
CA ARG A 111 -12.18 2.46 -19.39
C ARG A 111 -12.75 3.85 -19.08
N GLN A 112 -13.89 3.89 -18.39
CA GLN A 112 -14.55 5.14 -18.04
C GLN A 112 -13.72 5.98 -17.07
N TYR A 113 -13.03 5.35 -16.12
CA TYR A 113 -12.18 6.01 -15.14
C TYR A 113 -10.79 5.36 -15.06
N ASP A 114 -9.79 6.21 -14.80
CA ASP A 114 -8.43 5.77 -14.53
C ASP A 114 -8.30 5.43 -13.03
N ALA A 115 -7.70 4.28 -12.73
CA ALA A 115 -7.40 3.90 -11.35
C ALA A 115 -6.16 4.62 -10.83
N GLY A 116 -6.10 4.79 -9.51
CA GLY A 116 -4.89 5.18 -8.79
C GLY A 116 -4.74 4.37 -7.50
N ILE A 117 -3.54 4.38 -6.92
CA ILE A 117 -3.28 3.79 -5.61
C ILE A 117 -2.95 4.94 -4.64
N LEU A 118 -3.75 5.08 -3.58
CA LEU A 118 -3.49 6.03 -2.51
C LEU A 118 -2.87 5.30 -1.31
N PHE A 119 -1.62 5.64 -0.99
CA PHE A 119 -1.02 5.23 0.27
C PHE A 119 -1.48 6.14 1.40
N LEU A 120 -1.98 5.53 2.47
CA LEU A 120 -2.40 6.23 3.67
C LEU A 120 -1.80 5.53 4.88
N GLY A 121 -1.24 6.28 5.82
CA GLY A 121 -0.69 5.71 7.05
C GLY A 121 0.38 6.58 7.67
N HIS A 122 1.23 5.96 8.48
CA HIS A 122 2.41 6.60 9.03
C HIS A 122 3.57 6.47 8.04
N ALA A 123 4.46 7.46 8.00
CA ALA A 123 5.66 7.36 7.17
C ALA A 123 6.54 6.18 7.62
N VAL A 124 7.09 5.43 6.66
CA VAL A 124 8.04 4.35 6.93
C VAL A 124 9.37 4.97 7.34
N ALA A 125 9.51 5.25 8.63
CA ALA A 125 10.67 5.94 9.18
C ALA A 125 10.84 5.63 10.67
N PRO A 126 12.07 5.73 11.21
CA PRO A 126 12.38 5.42 12.61
C PRO A 126 11.83 6.47 13.60
N VAL A 127 10.93 7.34 13.15
CA VAL A 127 10.14 8.27 13.97
C VAL A 127 8.83 7.63 14.47
N MET A 128 8.40 6.53 13.85
CA MET A 128 7.36 5.68 14.38
C MET A 128 7.95 4.84 15.51
N ILE A 129 7.45 4.99 16.73
CA ILE A 129 8.02 4.34 17.91
C ILE A 129 6.93 3.58 18.64
N ILE A 130 7.07 2.25 18.72
CA ILE A 130 6.18 1.37 19.47
C ILE A 130 6.97 0.81 20.68
N PRO A 131 6.52 1.08 21.92
CA PRO A 131 7.18 0.56 23.11
C PRO A 131 7.22 -0.99 23.17
N PRO A 132 8.22 -1.57 23.84
CA PRO A 132 8.23 -3.00 24.13
C PRO A 132 7.08 -3.40 25.06
N ASN A 133 6.73 -4.68 25.06
CA ASN A 133 5.84 -5.32 26.03
C ASN A 133 4.46 -4.65 26.19
N THR A 134 3.84 -4.22 25.09
CA THR A 134 2.52 -3.59 25.09
C THR A 134 1.51 -4.43 24.31
N ASN A 135 0.32 -4.66 24.87
CA ASN A 135 -0.70 -5.57 24.30
C ASN A 135 -1.73 -4.89 23.36
N ASN A 136 -1.68 -3.56 23.19
CA ASN A 136 -2.63 -2.82 22.33
C ASN A 136 -2.14 -1.38 22.08
N PHE A 137 -0.91 -1.21 21.60
CA PHE A 137 -0.40 0.12 21.29
C PHE A 137 -1.02 0.62 19.99
N LYS A 138 -1.52 1.85 19.97
CA LYS A 138 -2.19 2.42 18.80
C LYS A 138 -1.35 3.50 18.15
N THR A 139 -1.30 3.49 16.83
CA THR A 139 -0.79 4.60 16.04
C THR A 139 -1.86 5.10 15.09
N ILE A 140 -1.78 6.38 14.73
CA ILE A 140 -2.72 7.03 13.83
C ILE A 140 -1.95 7.68 12.69
N GLY A 141 -2.32 7.35 11.45
CA GLY A 141 -1.98 8.10 10.23
C GLY A 141 -3.19 8.91 9.77
N LEU A 142 -2.96 10.11 9.22
CA LEU A 142 -4.03 11.05 8.90
C LEU A 142 -3.78 11.74 7.55
N CYS A 143 -4.77 11.69 6.65
CA CYS A 143 -4.96 12.72 5.63
C CYS A 143 -6.17 13.55 6.05
N SER A 144 -5.88 14.71 6.66
CA SER A 144 -6.87 15.62 7.23
C SER A 144 -7.66 16.39 6.17
N ASP A 145 -8.64 17.17 6.61
CA ASP A 145 -9.45 18.00 5.72
C ASP A 145 -8.64 18.94 4.81
N PRO A 146 -7.48 19.54 5.19
CA PRO A 146 -6.71 20.36 4.27
C PRO A 146 -5.94 19.48 3.27
N CYS A 147 -5.56 18.25 3.64
CA CYS A 147 -4.93 17.27 2.75
C CYS A 147 -5.89 16.90 1.62
N THR A 148 -7.11 16.45 1.93
CA THR A 148 -8.10 16.10 0.90
C THR A 148 -8.57 17.32 0.11
N LYS A 149 -8.77 18.50 0.74
CA LYS A 149 -9.08 19.76 0.03
C LYS A 149 -8.03 20.14 -1.00
N THR A 150 -6.76 19.88 -0.70
CA THR A 150 -5.65 20.27 -1.57
C THR A 150 -5.49 19.32 -2.76
N TYR A 151 -5.61 18.01 -2.51
CA TYR A 151 -5.20 17.00 -3.49
C TYR A 151 -6.35 16.27 -4.19
N PHE A 152 -7.56 16.29 -3.65
CA PHE A 152 -8.68 15.56 -4.27
C PHE A 152 -9.42 16.47 -5.28
N PRO A 153 -9.91 15.90 -6.40
CA PRO A 153 -10.72 16.64 -7.34
C PRO A 153 -12.06 17.05 -6.70
N SER A 154 -12.72 18.06 -7.26
CA SER A 154 -13.99 18.57 -6.73
C SER A 154 -15.11 17.52 -6.67
N SER A 155 -15.07 16.51 -7.54
CA SER A 155 -15.97 15.35 -7.53
C SER A 155 -15.64 14.30 -6.46
N GLY A 156 -14.51 14.44 -5.78
CA GLY A 156 -13.95 13.42 -4.88
C GLY A 156 -13.33 12.24 -5.63
N ILE A 157 -12.88 11.27 -4.84
CA ILE A 157 -12.41 9.96 -5.33
C ILE A 157 -13.41 8.87 -4.93
N HIS A 158 -13.42 7.77 -5.69
CA HIS A 158 -14.22 6.59 -5.40
C HIS A 158 -13.31 5.42 -5.04
N ILE A 159 -13.35 5.01 -3.79
CA ILE A 159 -12.57 3.88 -3.28
C ILE A 159 -13.39 2.62 -3.55
N PHE A 160 -12.83 1.68 -4.31
CA PHE A 160 -13.49 0.41 -4.66
C PHE A 160 -12.78 -0.82 -4.07
N ALA A 161 -11.57 -0.66 -3.56
CA ALA A 161 -10.78 -1.71 -2.93
C ALA A 161 -9.82 -1.13 -1.89
N SER A 162 -9.38 -1.96 -0.96
CA SER A 162 -8.32 -1.61 0.01
C SER A 162 -7.38 -2.79 0.26
N MET A 163 -6.13 -2.48 0.62
CA MET A 163 -5.15 -3.46 1.07
C MET A 163 -4.52 -2.95 2.36
N LEU A 164 -4.63 -3.75 3.42
CA LEU A 164 -4.14 -3.44 4.75
C LEU A 164 -2.74 -4.02 4.95
N HIS A 165 -1.83 -3.23 5.54
CA HIS A 165 -0.43 -3.63 5.71
C HIS A 165 0.17 -3.19 7.05
N THR A 166 0.82 -4.11 7.75
CA THR A 166 1.79 -3.87 8.84
C THR A 166 2.81 -5.01 8.88
N HIS A 167 3.83 -4.92 9.73
CA HIS A 167 4.73 -6.05 10.04
C HIS A 167 4.20 -6.89 11.21
N LEU A 168 5.00 -7.88 11.65
CA LEU A 168 4.67 -8.91 12.66
C LEU A 168 4.04 -8.41 13.98
N ALA A 169 4.23 -7.15 14.37
CA ALA A 169 3.62 -6.61 15.58
C ALA A 169 2.16 -6.16 15.37
N GLY A 170 1.71 -5.96 14.13
CA GLY A 170 0.36 -5.51 13.85
C GLY A 170 -0.68 -6.58 14.18
N SER A 171 -1.79 -6.14 14.77
CA SER A 171 -2.85 -7.02 15.29
C SER A 171 -4.26 -6.55 14.92
N GLY A 172 -4.39 -5.34 14.36
CA GLY A 172 -5.65 -4.83 13.85
C GLY A 172 -5.47 -3.50 13.17
N ILE A 173 -6.26 -3.23 12.12
CA ILE A 173 -6.21 -1.99 11.36
C ILE A 173 -7.62 -1.53 11.03
N LYS A 174 -7.87 -0.22 11.17
CA LYS A 174 -9.13 0.42 10.81
C LYS A 174 -8.85 1.66 9.97
N LEU A 175 -9.47 1.74 8.80
CA LEU A 175 -9.54 2.95 7.98
C LEU A 175 -10.88 3.65 8.20
N ALA A 176 -10.87 4.71 9.00
CA ALA A 176 -12.04 5.54 9.27
C ALA A 176 -12.17 6.68 8.24
N HIS A 177 -13.42 7.02 7.93
CA HIS A 177 -13.81 8.14 7.10
C HIS A 177 -14.60 9.13 7.95
N LEU A 178 -14.09 10.36 8.05
CA LEU A 178 -14.65 11.43 8.85
C LEU A 178 -15.12 12.54 7.91
N SER A 179 -16.41 12.87 7.93
CA SER A 179 -16.89 14.07 7.23
C SER A 179 -16.74 15.29 8.12
N THR A 180 -16.25 16.39 7.55
CA THR A 180 -16.19 17.67 8.26
C THR A 180 -17.59 18.29 8.33
N ALA A 181 -18.09 18.51 9.54
CA ALA A 181 -19.28 19.30 9.79
C ALA A 181 -18.85 20.69 10.27
N GLU A 182 -18.98 21.69 9.40
CA GLU A 182 -18.95 23.07 9.86
C GLU A 182 -20.27 23.36 10.58
N CYS A 183 -20.27 23.43 11.91
CA CYS A 183 -21.21 24.25 12.69
C CYS A 183 -20.98 24.11 14.21
N THR A 184 -20.45 25.17 14.81
CA THR A 184 -21.05 25.75 16.02
C THR A 184 -21.10 27.26 15.86
N SER A 185 -22.03 27.92 16.54
CA SER A 185 -22.07 29.39 16.73
C SER A 185 -20.78 29.98 17.37
N GLU A 186 -19.80 29.12 17.68
CA GLU A 186 -18.53 29.43 18.34
C GLU A 186 -17.31 29.26 17.40
N GLY A 187 -17.52 28.95 16.11
CA GLY A 187 -16.44 28.81 15.12
C GLY A 187 -15.58 27.54 15.28
N LYS A 188 -16.14 26.46 15.87
CA LYS A 188 -15.43 25.17 16.01
C LYS A 188 -15.76 24.24 14.85
N THR A 189 -14.73 23.60 14.30
CA THR A 189 -14.88 22.48 13.35
C THR A 189 -15.29 21.23 14.11
N ALA A 190 -16.37 20.58 13.67
CA ALA A 190 -16.79 19.27 14.17
C ALA A 190 -16.53 18.20 13.11
N TYR A 191 -16.30 16.97 13.55
CA TYR A 191 -16.13 15.82 12.68
C TYR A 191 -17.18 14.78 13.01
N GLN A 192 -17.78 14.19 11.99
CA GLN A 192 -18.67 13.04 12.11
C GLN A 192 -17.99 11.83 11.49
N GLU A 193 -17.82 10.77 12.28
CA GLU A 193 -17.38 9.49 11.74
C GLU A 193 -18.52 8.85 10.95
N LEU A 194 -18.24 8.56 9.67
CA LEU A 194 -19.10 7.80 8.79
C LEU A 194 -18.85 6.30 9.00
N GLN A 195 -19.43 5.45 8.15
CA GLN A 195 -19.03 4.04 8.17
C GLN A 195 -17.54 3.92 7.82
N PRO A 196 -16.75 3.13 8.56
CA PRO A 196 -15.36 2.89 8.22
C PRO A 196 -15.25 2.32 6.80
N ILE A 197 -14.23 2.76 6.06
CA ILE A 197 -13.94 2.22 4.72
C ILE A 197 -13.49 0.77 4.84
N GLU A 198 -12.67 0.47 5.85
CA GLU A 198 -12.20 -0.88 6.14
C GLU A 198 -11.96 -1.04 7.65
N ASN A 199 -12.21 -2.23 8.20
CA ASN A 199 -11.98 -2.54 9.60
C ASN A 199 -11.67 -4.03 9.78
N ASN A 200 -10.39 -4.34 9.96
CA ASN A 200 -9.93 -5.67 10.28
C ASN A 200 -9.37 -5.70 11.73
N PRO A 201 -10.19 -6.09 12.73
CA PRO A 201 -9.75 -6.17 14.12
C PRO A 201 -8.88 -7.41 14.42
N HIS A 202 -8.74 -8.32 13.46
CA HIS A 202 -7.97 -9.57 13.56
C HIS A 202 -6.97 -9.66 12.40
N TYR A 203 -6.29 -8.56 12.12
CA TYR A 203 -5.31 -8.50 11.06
C TYR A 203 -4.21 -9.54 11.29
N ASP A 204 -3.87 -10.30 10.26
CA ASP A 204 -2.77 -11.27 10.26
C ASP A 204 -1.75 -10.85 9.20
N PHE A 205 -0.51 -10.70 9.62
CA PHE A 205 0.63 -10.43 8.73
C PHE A 205 0.77 -11.45 7.60
N ASN A 206 0.34 -12.69 7.81
CA ASN A 206 0.43 -13.76 6.81
C ASN A 206 -0.79 -13.81 5.87
N PHE A 207 -1.72 -12.86 6.00
CA PHE A 207 -2.89 -12.76 5.14
C PHE A 207 -3.15 -11.31 4.71
N GLN A 208 -2.47 -10.91 3.65
CA GLN A 208 -2.46 -9.53 3.14
C GLN A 208 -3.01 -9.48 1.72
N GLN A 209 -4.33 -9.40 1.62
CA GLN A 209 -5.03 -9.38 0.35
C GLN A 209 -5.63 -7.99 0.07
N ALA A 210 -5.52 -7.54 -1.18
CA ALA A 210 -6.36 -6.46 -1.69
C ALA A 210 -7.80 -6.96 -1.82
N THR A 211 -8.72 -6.34 -1.09
CA THR A 211 -10.13 -6.74 -1.03
C THR A 211 -11.01 -5.67 -1.64
N HIS A 212 -12.02 -6.09 -2.40
CA HIS A 212 -13.05 -5.19 -2.90
C HIS A 212 -13.97 -4.76 -1.77
N LEU A 213 -14.33 -3.47 -1.77
CA LEU A 213 -15.37 -2.99 -0.89
C LEU A 213 -16.74 -3.49 -1.40
N PRO A 214 -17.69 -3.81 -0.50
CA PRO A 214 -19.04 -4.22 -0.90
C PRO A 214 -19.75 -3.16 -1.76
N GLN A 215 -19.41 -1.90 -1.53
CA GLN A 215 -19.86 -0.75 -2.30
C GLN A 215 -18.73 0.27 -2.37
N GLU A 216 -18.61 0.96 -3.50
CA GLU A 216 -17.65 2.05 -3.64
C GLU A 216 -17.97 3.20 -2.68
N ILE A 217 -16.93 3.74 -2.05
CA ILE A 217 -17.05 4.82 -1.07
C ILE A 217 -16.49 6.09 -1.68
N THR A 218 -17.32 7.12 -1.76
CA THR A 218 -16.91 8.45 -2.21
C THR A 218 -16.27 9.22 -1.06
N VAL A 219 -15.07 9.73 -1.27
CA VAL A 219 -14.39 10.64 -0.34
C VAL A 219 -14.26 12.01 -1.01
N LEU A 220 -14.87 13.02 -0.40
CA LEU A 220 -14.93 14.37 -0.95
C LEU A 220 -13.80 15.24 -0.41
N PRO A 221 -13.41 16.31 -1.14
CA PRO A 221 -12.53 17.34 -0.61
C PRO A 221 -13.10 17.91 0.70
N GLY A 222 -12.30 17.88 1.77
CA GLY A 222 -12.71 18.32 3.11
C GLY A 222 -13.10 17.18 4.04
N ASP A 223 -13.23 15.96 3.54
CA ASP A 223 -13.28 14.78 4.42
C ASP A 223 -11.89 14.47 4.99
N THR A 224 -11.85 13.67 6.04
CA THR A 224 -10.61 13.19 6.65
C THR A 224 -10.56 11.67 6.60
N LEU A 225 -9.42 11.14 6.18
CA LEU A 225 -9.10 9.71 6.22
C LEU A 225 -8.15 9.44 7.38
N LEU A 226 -8.54 8.55 8.29
CA LEU A 226 -7.79 8.21 9.49
C LEU A 226 -7.50 6.72 9.53
N LEU A 227 -6.22 6.36 9.49
CA LEU A 227 -5.77 4.97 9.65
C LEU A 227 -5.33 4.72 11.09
N GLU A 228 -6.07 3.92 11.83
CA GLU A 228 -5.68 3.41 13.16
C GLU A 228 -5.05 2.02 13.00
N CYS A 229 -3.81 1.86 13.44
CA CYS A 229 -3.13 0.57 13.52
C CYS A 229 -2.93 0.17 14.99
N LYS A 230 -3.21 -1.08 15.34
CA LYS A 230 -3.02 -1.68 16.66
C LYS A 230 -1.84 -2.64 16.63
N TYR A 231 -0.95 -2.51 17.60
CA TYR A 231 0.25 -3.31 17.72
C TYR A 231 0.31 -4.07 19.04
N ASN A 232 0.77 -5.32 18.96
CA ASN A 232 1.10 -6.17 20.08
C ASN A 232 2.60 -6.46 20.08
N THR A 233 3.30 -5.90 21.06
CA THR A 233 4.74 -6.09 21.29
C THR A 233 5.01 -6.91 22.55
N THR A 234 4.02 -7.65 23.05
CA THR A 234 4.21 -8.60 24.16
C THR A 234 5.36 -9.55 23.82
N GLY A 235 6.32 -9.68 24.74
CA GLY A 235 7.52 -10.50 24.54
C GLY A 235 8.69 -9.83 23.80
N ARG A 236 8.51 -8.65 23.20
CA ARG A 236 9.63 -7.84 22.69
C ARG A 236 10.30 -7.09 23.85
N THR A 237 11.64 -7.13 23.91
CA THR A 237 12.44 -6.44 24.94
C THR A 237 12.85 -5.03 24.54
N GLY A 238 12.99 -4.78 23.23
CA GLY A 238 13.37 -3.49 22.66
C GLY A 238 12.19 -2.73 22.04
N VAL A 239 12.40 -1.43 21.87
CA VAL A 239 11.51 -0.57 21.07
C VAL A 239 11.44 -1.10 19.64
N THR A 240 10.23 -1.11 19.07
CA THR A 240 10.02 -1.37 17.65
C THR A 240 9.93 -0.03 16.93
N LEU A 241 10.81 0.18 15.94
CA LEU A 241 10.84 1.39 15.13
C LEU A 241 10.16 1.13 13.79
N GLY A 242 9.62 2.18 13.16
CA GLY A 242 9.18 2.12 11.77
C GLY A 242 10.36 1.95 10.82
N GLY A 243 10.18 1.12 9.80
CA GLY A 243 11.18 0.81 8.78
C GLY A 243 10.71 -0.31 7.86
N GLU A 244 11.56 -0.66 6.89
CA GLU A 244 11.30 -1.72 5.90
C GLU A 244 11.36 -3.14 6.49
N SER A 245 11.75 -3.31 7.77
CA SER A 245 11.81 -4.61 8.47
C SER A 245 11.44 -4.49 9.95
#